data_AF-A0AA43P6Q3-F1
#
_entry.id   AF-A0AA43P6Q3-F1
#
_cell.length_a   1.000
_cell.length_b   1.000
_cell.length_c   1.000
_cell.angle_alpha   90.00
_cell.angle_beta   90.00
_cell.angle_gamma   90.00
#
_symmetry.space_group_name_H-M   'P 1'
#
loop_
_entity.id
_entity.type
_entity.pdbx_description
1 polymer ?
#
loop_
_entity_poly.entity_id
_entity_poly.type
_entity_poly.pdbx_seq_one_letter_code
_entity_poly.pdbx_strand_id
1 'polypeptide(L)'
;MPINIYKISIGLMHTLFTLEDIYGLTVSKADGEVCLKVNKDKGREAYELIKMLYAWKEQADKLSSEEISREEYDNWRYHYPAFDTTQRWAKVPSQELSDALVEAFKDHLKDK
;
A
#
# COMPACT_ATOMS: atom_id res chain seq x y z
N MET A 1 -26.76 -0.05 -10.62
CA MET A 1 -27.02 -0.54 -9.25
C MET A 1 -26.04 0.16 -8.34
N PRO A 2 -26.44 0.92 -7.31
CA PRO A 2 -25.47 1.67 -6.51
C PRO A 2 -24.55 0.70 -5.77
N ILE A 3 -23.23 0.90 -5.94
CA ILE A 3 -22.19 0.15 -5.25
C ILE A 3 -22.39 0.34 -3.75
N ASN A 4 -22.55 -0.76 -3.00
CA ASN A 4 -22.70 -0.70 -1.55
C ASN A 4 -21.33 -0.49 -0.89
N ILE A 5 -21.02 0.76 -0.60
CA ILE A 5 -19.75 1.21 0.01
C ILE A 5 -19.44 0.44 1.30
N TYR A 6 -20.46 0.04 2.08
CA TYR A 6 -20.26 -0.73 3.32
C TYR A 6 -19.65 -2.12 3.10
N LYS A 7 -19.93 -2.78 1.96
CA LYS A 7 -19.32 -4.07 1.64
C LYS A 7 -17.83 -3.93 1.30
N ILE A 8 -17.45 -2.85 0.64
CA ILE A 8 -16.05 -2.53 0.30
C ILE A 8 -15.26 -2.27 1.59
N SER A 9 -15.83 -1.54 2.54
CA SER A 9 -15.19 -1.27 3.83
C SER A 9 -14.89 -2.54 4.63
N ILE A 10 -15.78 -3.53 4.62
CA ILE A 10 -15.56 -4.82 5.30
C ILE A 10 -14.40 -5.57 4.62
N GLY A 11 -14.37 -5.60 3.28
CA GLY A 11 -13.26 -6.20 2.54
C GLY A 11 -11.91 -5.57 2.87
N LEU A 12 -11.87 -4.23 2.94
CA LEU A 12 -10.67 -3.49 3.36
C LEU A 12 -10.20 -3.90 4.76
N MET A 13 -11.11 -4.01 5.73
CA MET A 13 -10.76 -4.42 7.09
C MET A 13 -10.18 -5.84 7.16
N HIS A 14 -10.75 -6.79 6.42
CA HIS A 14 -10.19 -8.16 6.35
C HIS A 14 -8.77 -8.18 5.78
N THR A 15 -8.49 -7.33 4.78
CA THR A 15 -7.13 -7.15 4.26
C THR A 15 -6.20 -6.60 5.33
N LEU A 16 -6.63 -5.56 6.08
CA LEU A 16 -5.82 -4.99 7.17
C LEU A 16 -5.53 -6.02 8.27
N PHE A 17 -6.49 -6.88 8.64
CA PHE A 17 -6.27 -7.97 9.61
C PHE A 17 -5.26 -9.00 9.08
N THR A 18 -5.33 -9.32 7.79
CA THR A 18 -4.32 -10.21 7.16
C THR A 18 -2.93 -9.58 7.20
N LEU A 19 -2.82 -8.26 6.99
CA LEU A 19 -1.56 -7.54 7.11
C LEU A 19 -1.06 -7.45 8.56
N GLU A 20 -1.96 -7.38 9.53
CA GLU A 20 -1.63 -7.50 10.96
C GLU A 20 -0.97 -8.86 11.22
N ASP A 21 -1.58 -9.96 10.76
CA ASP A 21 -1.09 -11.32 10.97
C ASP A 21 0.22 -11.64 10.24
N ILE A 22 0.39 -11.20 9.00
CA ILE A 22 1.56 -11.54 8.18
C ILE A 22 2.70 -10.53 8.39
N TYR A 23 2.38 -9.24 8.28
CA TYR A 23 3.39 -8.17 8.21
C TYR A 23 3.54 -7.39 9.52
N GLY A 24 2.67 -7.62 10.50
CA GLY A 24 2.76 -6.94 11.80
C GLY A 24 2.25 -5.52 11.75
N LEU A 25 1.31 -5.25 10.85
CA LEU A 25 0.53 -4.03 10.90
C LEU A 25 -0.19 -3.96 12.25
N THR A 26 -0.24 -2.78 12.84
CA THR A 26 -0.87 -2.49 14.12
C THR A 26 -1.58 -1.15 14.04
N VAL A 27 -2.60 -0.98 14.88
CA VAL A 27 -3.29 0.29 15.04
C VAL A 27 -2.74 1.02 16.26
N SER A 28 -2.42 2.29 16.11
CA SER A 28 -1.92 3.17 17.17
C SER A 28 -2.67 4.49 17.16
N LYS A 29 -2.51 5.29 18.21
CA LYS A 29 -3.06 6.65 18.29
C LYS A 29 -1.92 7.65 18.42
N ALA A 30 -1.86 8.62 17.50
CA ALA A 30 -0.90 9.71 17.50
C ALA A 30 -1.62 11.01 17.13
N ASP A 31 -1.32 12.11 17.82
CA ASP A 31 -1.90 13.44 17.56
C ASP A 31 -3.44 13.47 17.51
N GLY A 32 -4.10 12.57 18.26
CA GLY A 32 -5.55 12.43 18.28
C GLY A 32 -6.14 11.58 17.16
N GLU A 33 -5.33 11.19 16.17
CA GLU A 33 -5.72 10.40 15.01
C GLU A 33 -5.38 8.91 15.18
N VAL A 34 -6.13 8.07 14.47
CA VAL A 34 -5.85 6.63 14.39
C VAL A 34 -4.85 6.41 13.27
N CYS A 35 -3.70 5.81 13.59
CA CYS A 35 -2.61 5.58 12.65
C CYS A 35 -2.30 4.09 12.53
N LEU A 36 -1.99 3.65 11.31
CA LEU A 36 -1.42 2.33 11.06
C LEU A 36 0.11 2.39 11.24
N LYS A 37 0.67 1.39 11.93
CA LYS A 37 2.11 1.26 12.17
C LYS A 37 2.54 -0.18 11.95
N VAL A 38 3.72 -0.39 11.38
CA VAL A 38 4.29 -1.74 11.24
C VAL A 38 5.21 -2.03 12.43
N ASN A 39 5.00 -3.16 13.10
CA ASN A 39 5.88 -3.66 14.14
C ASN A 39 7.12 -4.31 13.50
N LYS A 40 8.22 -3.57 13.46
CA LYS A 40 9.51 -4.02 12.91
C LYS A 40 10.07 -5.28 13.58
N ASP A 41 9.66 -5.58 14.81
CA ASP A 41 10.19 -6.71 15.59
C ASP A 41 9.53 -8.04 15.16
N LYS A 42 8.51 -8.01 14.29
CA LYS A 42 7.82 -9.21 13.82
C LYS A 42 8.64 -10.04 12.82
N GLY A 43 9.69 -9.48 12.23
CA GLY A 43 10.64 -10.22 11.40
C GLY A 43 10.79 -9.69 9.98
N ARG A 44 11.16 -10.58 9.05
CA ARG A 44 11.56 -10.22 7.68
C ARG A 44 10.41 -9.57 6.90
N GLU A 45 9.22 -10.13 7.00
CA GLU A 45 8.02 -9.68 6.29
C GLU A 45 7.71 -8.22 6.66
N ALA A 46 7.73 -7.91 7.96
CA ALA A 46 7.55 -6.54 8.46
C ALA A 46 8.57 -5.56 7.87
N TYR A 47 9.83 -5.98 7.76
CA TYR A 47 10.89 -5.16 7.17
C TYR A 47 10.65 -4.90 5.67
N GLU A 48 10.16 -5.88 4.92
CA GLU A 48 9.82 -5.68 3.50
C GLU A 48 8.63 -4.73 3.33
N LEU A 49 7.58 -4.84 4.14
CA LEU A 49 6.46 -3.89 4.11
C LEU A 49 6.92 -2.46 4.46
N ILE A 50 7.79 -2.33 5.46
CA ILE A 50 8.36 -1.03 5.85
C ILE A 50 9.11 -0.38 4.67
N LYS A 51 9.88 -1.13 3.89
CA LYS A 51 10.55 -0.58 2.70
C LYS A 51 9.55 -0.06 1.67
N MET A 52 8.50 -0.83 1.37
CA MET A 52 7.45 -0.40 0.43
C MET A 52 6.77 0.90 0.90
N LEU A 53 6.48 1.00 2.20
CA LEU A 53 5.89 2.20 2.80
C LEU A 53 6.85 3.39 2.75
N TYR A 54 8.16 3.18 2.93
CA TYR A 54 9.15 4.25 2.76
C TYR A 54 9.27 4.73 1.32
N ALA A 55 9.27 3.82 0.34
CA ALA A 55 9.27 4.18 -1.07
C ALA A 55 8.03 5.02 -1.43
N TRP A 56 6.85 4.64 -0.91
CA TRP A 56 5.65 5.44 -1.07
C TRP A 56 5.78 6.81 -0.37
N LYS A 57 6.25 6.85 0.87
CA LYS A 57 6.44 8.10 1.62
C LYS A 57 7.38 9.06 0.89
N GLU A 58 8.48 8.58 0.33
CA GLU A 58 9.42 9.40 -0.45
C GLU A 58 8.74 10.07 -1.64
N GLN A 59 7.91 9.34 -2.39
CA GLN A 59 7.18 9.90 -3.54
C GLN A 59 6.10 10.89 -3.10
N ALA A 60 5.40 10.59 -1.99
CA ALA A 60 4.44 11.52 -1.41
C ALA A 60 5.11 12.82 -0.93
N ASP A 61 6.33 12.71 -0.38
CA ASP A 61 7.10 13.87 0.06
C ASP A 61 7.55 14.73 -1.12
N LYS A 62 8.09 14.12 -2.18
CA LYS A 62 8.43 14.83 -3.43
C LYS A 62 7.22 15.54 -4.04
N LEU A 63 6.04 14.91 -3.98
CA LEU A 63 4.81 15.55 -4.43
C LEU A 63 4.44 16.75 -3.53
N SER A 64 4.61 16.61 -2.22
CA SER A 64 4.30 17.67 -1.25
C SER A 64 5.27 18.85 -1.30
N SER A 65 6.52 18.61 -1.71
CA SER A 65 7.57 19.63 -1.92
C SER A 65 7.58 20.22 -3.34
N GLU A 66 6.63 19.82 -4.19
CA GLU A 66 6.53 20.22 -5.60
C GLU A 66 7.75 19.81 -6.46
N GLU A 67 8.57 18.85 -5.99
CA GLU A 67 9.67 18.26 -6.76
C GLU A 67 9.19 17.42 -7.94
N ILE A 68 8.02 16.80 -7.79
CA ILE A 68 7.32 16.08 -8.86
C ILE A 68 5.89 16.59 -9.00
N SER A 69 5.38 16.54 -10.23
CA SER A 69 3.99 16.81 -10.53
C SER A 69 3.07 15.68 -10.06
N ARG A 70 1.76 16.00 -9.97
CA ARG A 70 0.74 14.99 -9.69
C ARG A 70 0.68 13.90 -10.76
N GLU A 71 0.96 14.25 -12.01
CA GLU A 71 1.01 13.29 -13.13
C GLU A 71 2.17 12.31 -12.97
N GLU A 72 3.36 12.80 -12.60
CA GLU A 72 4.52 11.94 -12.33
C GLU A 72 4.29 11.01 -11.14
N TYR A 73 3.68 11.51 -10.07
CA TYR A 73 3.30 10.69 -8.91
C TYR A 73 2.25 9.63 -9.29
N ASP A 74 1.22 10.00 -10.05
CA ASP A 74 0.20 9.07 -10.53
C ASP A 74 0.80 8.00 -11.44
N ASN A 75 1.68 8.40 -12.36
CA ASN A 75 2.42 7.49 -13.23
C ASN A 75 3.28 6.51 -12.44
N TRP A 76 4.00 6.96 -11.41
CA TRP A 76 4.76 6.07 -10.51
C TRP A 76 3.84 5.05 -9.82
N ARG A 77 2.68 5.50 -9.28
CA ARG A 77 1.72 4.61 -8.61
C ARG A 77 1.15 3.54 -9.54
N TYR A 78 0.79 3.88 -10.78
CA TYR A 78 0.21 2.92 -11.73
C TYR A 78 1.20 1.85 -12.21
N HIS A 79 2.49 2.13 -12.13
CA HIS A 79 3.55 1.25 -12.61
C HIS A 79 4.42 0.67 -11.49
N TYR A 80 4.10 0.94 -10.21
CA TYR A 80 4.78 0.31 -9.09
C TYR A 80 4.64 -1.23 -9.18
N PRO A 81 5.71 -2.02 -8.95
CA PRO A 81 7.04 -1.63 -8.45
C PRO A 81 8.08 -1.29 -9.52
N ALA A 82 7.73 -1.23 -10.81
CA ALA A 82 8.69 -1.16 -11.92
C ALA A 82 9.61 0.08 -11.91
N PHE A 83 9.20 1.19 -11.27
CA PHE A 83 9.99 2.42 -11.15
C PHE A 83 10.73 2.57 -9.79
N ASP A 84 10.62 1.60 -8.88
CA ASP A 84 11.40 1.61 -7.63
C ASP A 84 12.84 1.18 -7.93
N THR A 85 13.70 2.18 -8.19
CA THR A 85 15.10 1.99 -8.60
C THR A 85 16.03 1.57 -7.46
N THR A 86 15.52 1.36 -6.25
CA THR A 86 16.29 0.73 -5.18
C THR A 86 16.37 -0.78 -5.43
N GLN A 87 17.35 -1.19 -6.26
CA GLN A 87 17.60 -2.58 -6.66
C GLN A 87 17.89 -3.57 -5.49
N ARG A 88 16.88 -3.90 -4.68
CA ARG A 88 16.90 -5.02 -3.72
C ARG A 88 15.51 -5.64 -3.58
N TRP A 89 14.93 -6.07 -4.70
CA TRP A 89 13.85 -7.05 -4.68
C TRP A 89 14.37 -8.40 -5.16
N ALA A 90 15.18 -9.06 -4.32
CA ALA A 90 15.42 -10.49 -4.48
C ALA A 90 14.17 -11.23 -4.00
N LYS A 91 13.29 -11.59 -4.96
CA LYS A 91 12.01 -12.30 -4.78
C LYS A 91 11.00 -11.58 -3.87
N VAL A 92 10.16 -10.79 -4.50
CA VAL A 92 8.97 -10.18 -3.89
C VAL A 92 8.00 -11.28 -3.43
N PRO A 93 7.58 -11.35 -2.14
CA PRO A 93 6.58 -12.30 -1.65
C PRO A 93 5.14 -11.94 -2.03
N SER A 94 4.93 -11.17 -3.11
CA SER A 94 3.65 -10.50 -3.34
C SER A 94 3.23 -10.40 -4.79
N GLN A 95 3.78 -11.19 -5.73
CA GLN A 95 3.21 -11.18 -7.09
C GLN A 95 1.77 -11.71 -7.05
N GLU A 96 1.53 -12.87 -6.42
CA GLU A 96 0.17 -13.40 -6.26
C GLU A 96 -0.74 -12.50 -5.41
N LEU A 97 -0.23 -11.90 -4.33
CA LEU A 97 -1.03 -10.98 -3.50
C LEU A 97 -1.32 -9.66 -4.23
N SER A 98 -0.33 -9.12 -4.93
CA SER A 98 -0.49 -7.94 -5.79
C SER A 98 -1.48 -8.24 -6.92
N ASP A 99 -1.33 -9.37 -7.59
CA ASP A 99 -2.21 -9.81 -8.68
C ASP A 99 -3.63 -10.08 -8.15
N ALA A 100 -3.78 -10.69 -6.97
CA ALA A 100 -5.08 -10.91 -6.33
C ALA A 100 -5.77 -9.60 -5.92
N LEU A 101 -5.00 -8.62 -5.41
CA LEU A 101 -5.54 -7.29 -5.09
C LEU A 101 -5.88 -6.52 -6.37
N VAL A 102 -5.01 -6.56 -7.40
CA VAL A 102 -5.26 -5.94 -8.70
C VAL A 102 -6.52 -6.51 -9.35
N GLU A 103 -6.70 -7.84 -9.37
CA GLU A 103 -7.93 -8.47 -9.88
C GLU A 103 -9.16 -8.11 -9.04
N ALA A 104 -9.04 -8.09 -7.70
CA ALA A 104 -10.15 -7.70 -6.83
C ALA A 104 -10.64 -6.25 -7.04
N PHE A 105 -9.75 -5.35 -7.50
CA PHE A 105 -10.06 -3.93 -7.71
C PHE A 105 -10.18 -3.51 -9.18
N LYS A 106 -9.90 -4.40 -10.14
CA LYS A 106 -9.93 -4.13 -11.59
C LYS A 106 -11.30 -3.66 -12.11
N ASP A 107 -12.37 -4.18 -11.51
CA ASP A 107 -13.75 -3.84 -11.90
C ASP A 107 -14.21 -2.50 -11.31
N HIS A 108 -13.50 -1.96 -10.31
CA HIS A 108 -13.83 -0.67 -9.67
C HIS A 108 -13.05 0.52 -10.27
N LEU A 109 -12.11 0.27 -11.18
CA LEU A 109 -11.31 1.29 -11.87
C LEU A 109 -11.83 1.64 -13.27
N LYS A 110 -12.83 0.90 -13.78
CA LYS A 110 -13.32 1.03 -15.16
C LYS A 110 -14.51 1.98 -15.36
N ASP A 111 -15.10 2.53 -14.30
CA ASP A 111 -16.16 3.51 -14.45
C ASP A 111 -15.58 4.93 -14.45
N LYS A 112 -15.30 5.44 -15.65
CA LYS A 112 -15.20 6.88 -15.95
C LYS A 112 -16.03 7.20 -17.18
#